data_AF-A0A7C4X8V9-F1
#
_entry.id   AF-A0A7C4X8V9-F1
#
_cell.length_a   1.000
_cell.length_b   1.000
_cell.length_c   1.000
_cell.angle_alpha   90.00
_cell.angle_beta   90.00
_cell.angle_gamma   90.00
#
_symmetry.space_group_name_H-M   'P 1'
#
loop_
_entity.id
_entity.type
_entity.pdbx_description
1 polymer ?
#
loop_
_entity_poly.entity_id
_entity_poly.type
_entity_poly.pdbx_seq_one_letter_code
_entity_poly.pdbx_strand_id
1 'polypeptide(L)'
;MMNKLFLVLVIGLVAFLSAVSQAAVYGGGSGTQEDPYQIMTAEQMNTIGLNSDDWDKYFVLMADIDMSAYTGTQYNIIGNAVTKFTGTFDGNGYVIANLSYATSNATTHVGLFGYLGADARINYLGLDSISIVAPNANSVGGLAGATELGALITGCYTAGAIEGNSQVGGLVGTNNGAATACYSNCSIQGQNNVGGLIGYDTGVIVICYACGAVSGNTNTGGLVGNRSGGTVNSSFWDMDTSGQATSAGGTGKTTLQMKSRAMFVNAGWDFVGETVNGSNDFWKMSQMTHYPILSWQKEVVYPDFNGDSMEDLLWRNVKTGEYLFSPMGVDPNGLLEMGTTESLGGSRKTSEIKGIADFNGDKKSDILWRNVKTGAFWGSLMNGSTAILNQDLAANSKTLQIIGFVDLNADGKTDLVWREIKTGAYQGWLMDGLTVQAIQSLGGSKKTVQIAGFADLNADGMSDIIWRNVKTGAYQGTLMDGLAVTATGDLGGTTRTIQIAGFADLNADG
;
A
#
# COMPACT_ATOMS: atom_id res chain seq x y z
N MET A 1 27.26 -49.57 -66.48
CA MET A 1 28.13 -48.44 -66.07
C MET A 1 27.93 -48.24 -64.57
N MET A 2 29.03 -48.25 -63.80
CA MET A 2 29.29 -47.61 -62.49
C MET A 2 28.18 -47.59 -61.42
N ASN A 3 28.39 -47.74 -60.11
CA ASN A 3 29.46 -48.18 -59.22
C ASN A 3 28.85 -47.99 -57.80
N LYS A 4 28.93 -49.01 -56.92
CA LYS A 4 29.24 -48.89 -55.47
C LYS A 4 28.40 -48.03 -54.47
N LEU A 5 28.24 -48.63 -53.28
CA LEU A 5 28.35 -48.06 -51.89
C LEU A 5 27.09 -47.61 -51.07
N PHE A 6 27.00 -48.17 -49.84
CA PHE A 6 26.68 -47.61 -48.49
C PHE A 6 25.25 -47.50 -47.90
N LEU A 7 25.00 -48.37 -46.91
CA LEU A 7 24.71 -48.12 -45.47
C LEU A 7 24.43 -46.67 -44.98
N VAL A 8 23.23 -46.40 -44.45
CA VAL A 8 22.93 -45.38 -43.38
C VAL A 8 21.66 -45.83 -42.63
N LEU A 9 21.76 -46.55 -41.51
CA LEU A 9 21.64 -46.08 -40.12
C LEU A 9 20.50 -45.07 -39.86
N VAL A 10 19.43 -45.52 -39.21
CA VAL A 10 18.35 -44.68 -38.66
C VAL A 10 18.92 -43.79 -37.56
N ILE A 11 19.15 -42.51 -37.87
CA ILE A 11 19.46 -41.48 -36.88
C ILE A 11 18.13 -40.90 -36.39
N GLY A 12 17.59 -41.49 -35.33
CA GLY A 12 16.63 -40.82 -34.45
C GLY A 12 17.41 -39.99 -33.44
N LEU A 13 17.87 -38.80 -33.84
CA LEU A 13 18.44 -37.82 -32.91
C LEU A 13 17.26 -37.16 -32.18
N VAL A 14 16.95 -37.67 -30.99
CA VAL A 14 16.12 -36.95 -30.02
C VAL A 14 16.92 -35.70 -29.64
N ALA A 15 16.56 -34.57 -30.23
CA ALA A 15 17.00 -33.27 -29.78
C ALA A 15 16.39 -33.01 -28.40
N PHE A 16 17.11 -33.40 -27.35
CA PHE A 16 16.99 -32.71 -26.06
C PHE A 16 17.52 -31.30 -26.26
N LEU A 17 16.68 -30.41 -26.78
CA LEU A 17 16.83 -28.99 -26.53
C LEU A 17 16.64 -28.83 -25.03
N SER A 18 17.76 -28.72 -24.31
CA SER A 18 17.77 -28.08 -23.01
C SER A 18 17.20 -26.68 -23.22
N ALA A 19 15.93 -26.50 -22.89
CA ALA A 19 15.40 -25.19 -22.60
C ALA A 19 16.22 -24.68 -21.42
N VAL A 20 17.25 -23.90 -21.72
CA VAL A 20 17.85 -23.02 -20.73
C VAL A 20 16.69 -22.12 -20.32
N SER A 21 16.10 -22.36 -19.14
CA SER A 21 15.06 -21.48 -18.65
C SER A 21 15.70 -20.10 -18.54
N GLN A 22 15.28 -19.17 -19.40
CA GLN A 22 15.64 -17.78 -19.21
C GLN A 22 15.16 -17.43 -17.80
N ALA A 23 16.09 -17.00 -16.93
CA ALA A 23 15.71 -16.53 -15.61
C ALA A 23 14.63 -15.47 -15.81
N ALA A 24 13.48 -15.64 -15.17
CA ALA A 24 12.42 -14.66 -15.27
C ALA A 24 12.98 -13.32 -14.79
N VAL A 25 12.90 -12.30 -15.66
CA VAL A 25 13.36 -10.92 -15.36
C VAL A 25 12.64 -10.37 -14.12
N TYR A 26 11.41 -10.84 -13.90
CA TYR A 26 10.55 -10.50 -12.78
C TYR A 26 10.15 -11.77 -11.99
N GLY A 27 9.27 -11.63 -11.00
CA GLY A 27 8.85 -12.74 -10.13
C GLY A 27 7.86 -13.73 -10.77
N GLY A 28 7.44 -13.48 -12.02
CA GLY A 28 6.48 -14.26 -12.79
C GLY A 28 5.69 -13.37 -13.76
N GLY A 29 4.79 -13.98 -14.54
CA GLY A 29 3.94 -13.27 -15.52
C GLY A 29 4.57 -13.08 -16.90
N SER A 30 3.75 -12.71 -17.87
CA SER A 30 4.11 -12.45 -19.27
C SER A 30 3.95 -10.98 -19.68
N GLY A 31 3.54 -10.11 -18.76
CA GLY A 31 3.34 -8.68 -19.01
C GLY A 31 2.03 -8.35 -19.74
N THR A 32 1.12 -9.31 -19.85
CA THR A 32 -0.22 -9.12 -20.43
C THR A 32 -1.23 -8.71 -19.36
N GLN A 33 -2.42 -8.26 -19.77
CA GLN A 33 -3.46 -7.84 -18.82
C GLN A 33 -3.92 -9.01 -17.93
N GLU A 34 -4.01 -10.21 -18.49
CA GLU A 34 -4.43 -11.44 -17.80
C GLU A 34 -3.30 -12.11 -17.00
N ASP A 35 -2.05 -11.80 -17.33
CA ASP A 35 -0.86 -12.38 -16.71
C ASP A 35 0.26 -11.31 -16.58
N PRO A 36 0.04 -10.31 -15.70
CA PRO A 36 0.96 -9.18 -15.52
C PRO A 36 2.28 -9.64 -14.92
N TYR A 37 3.35 -8.90 -15.18
CA TYR A 37 4.62 -9.11 -14.50
C TYR A 37 4.49 -8.90 -12.99
N GLN A 38 4.93 -9.90 -12.22
CA GLN A 38 4.83 -9.90 -10.77
C GLN A 38 6.09 -9.33 -10.13
N ILE A 39 5.95 -8.32 -9.28
CA ILE A 39 7.06 -7.64 -8.61
C ILE A 39 7.00 -7.93 -7.11
N MET A 40 8.07 -8.52 -6.57
CA MET A 40 8.17 -8.96 -5.17
C MET A 40 9.40 -8.40 -4.45
N THR A 41 10.38 -7.86 -5.18
CA THR A 41 11.64 -7.41 -4.62
C THR A 41 12.05 -6.04 -5.17
N ALA A 42 12.89 -5.33 -4.42
CA ALA A 42 13.45 -4.05 -4.83
C ALA A 42 14.31 -4.15 -6.10
N GLU A 43 14.99 -5.28 -6.30
CA GLU A 43 15.74 -5.57 -7.52
C GLU A 43 14.84 -5.66 -8.74
N GLN A 44 13.71 -6.37 -8.64
CA GLN A 44 12.74 -6.47 -9.72
C GLN A 44 12.12 -5.09 -10.00
N MET A 45 11.80 -4.33 -8.96
CA MET A 45 11.30 -2.95 -9.09
C MET A 45 12.28 -2.05 -9.85
N ASN A 46 13.56 -2.10 -9.49
CA ASN A 46 14.60 -1.32 -10.15
C ASN A 46 14.90 -1.80 -11.58
N THR A 47 14.69 -3.09 -11.86
CA THR A 47 14.88 -3.69 -13.19
C THR A 47 13.87 -3.17 -14.21
N ILE A 48 12.66 -2.78 -13.79
CA ILE A 48 11.68 -2.14 -14.68
C ILE A 48 12.28 -0.89 -15.33
N GLY A 49 12.98 -0.06 -14.56
CA GLY A 49 13.62 1.15 -15.09
C GLY A 49 14.76 0.90 -16.08
N LEU A 50 15.29 -0.33 -16.16
CA LEU A 50 16.33 -0.71 -17.14
C LEU A 50 15.75 -1.24 -18.46
N ASN A 51 14.50 -1.72 -18.45
CA ASN A 51 13.89 -2.43 -19.57
C ASN A 51 12.73 -1.62 -20.17
N SER A 52 13.06 -0.62 -20.98
CA SER A 52 12.05 0.24 -21.60
C SER A 52 11.11 -0.49 -22.58
N ASP A 53 11.51 -1.67 -23.06
CA ASP A 53 10.69 -2.52 -23.93
C ASP A 53 9.46 -3.09 -23.20
N ASP A 54 9.46 -3.08 -21.86
CA ASP A 54 8.34 -3.52 -21.04
C ASP A 54 7.45 -2.34 -20.57
N TRP A 55 7.77 -1.09 -20.91
CA TRP A 55 7.05 0.10 -20.38
C TRP A 55 5.63 0.30 -20.93
N ASP A 56 5.20 -0.53 -21.88
CA ASP A 56 3.82 -0.64 -22.39
C ASP A 56 3.06 -1.86 -21.79
N LYS A 57 3.70 -2.60 -20.87
CA LYS A 57 3.17 -3.86 -20.30
C LYS A 57 2.44 -3.65 -18.97
N TYR A 58 1.89 -4.74 -18.45
CA TYR A 58 1.15 -4.78 -17.19
C TYR A 58 2.03 -5.32 -16.05
N PHE A 59 2.06 -4.61 -14.92
CA PHE A 59 2.81 -4.94 -13.71
C PHE A 59 1.87 -4.99 -12.51
N VAL A 60 2.17 -5.89 -11.56
CA VAL A 60 1.46 -6.00 -10.29
C VAL A 60 2.42 -6.23 -9.13
N LEU A 61 2.27 -5.48 -8.04
CA LEU A 61 2.99 -5.77 -6.80
C LEU A 61 2.38 -7.00 -6.10
N MET A 62 3.27 -7.81 -5.57
CA MET A 62 2.93 -9.03 -4.83
C MET A 62 3.42 -9.01 -3.37
N ALA A 63 4.07 -7.91 -2.97
CA ALA A 63 4.57 -7.65 -1.63
C ALA A 63 4.90 -6.15 -1.48
N ASP A 64 5.00 -5.68 -0.23
CA ASP A 64 5.63 -4.40 0.07
C ASP A 64 7.11 -4.43 -0.34
N ILE A 65 7.59 -3.36 -0.98
CA ILE A 65 8.94 -3.28 -1.56
C ILE A 65 9.78 -2.26 -0.79
N ASP A 66 10.87 -2.69 -0.16
CA ASP A 66 11.82 -1.79 0.52
C ASP A 66 12.98 -1.40 -0.43
N MET A 67 13.02 -0.13 -0.83
CA MET A 67 14.01 0.43 -1.76
C MET A 67 15.28 0.95 -1.08
N SER A 68 15.46 0.73 0.24
CA SER A 68 16.59 1.26 1.01
C SER A 68 17.98 0.84 0.51
N ALA A 69 18.07 -0.23 -0.29
CA ALA A 69 19.31 -0.66 -0.94
C ALA A 69 19.76 0.24 -2.10
N TYR A 70 18.88 1.09 -2.64
CA TYR A 70 19.14 2.00 -3.75
C TYR A 70 19.26 3.44 -3.22
N THR A 71 20.42 4.04 -3.43
CA THR A 71 20.74 5.39 -2.94
C THR A 71 21.29 6.27 -4.06
N GLY A 72 21.30 7.59 -3.86
CA GLY A 72 21.81 8.53 -4.86
C GLY A 72 21.02 8.40 -6.16
N THR A 73 21.68 8.06 -7.26
CA THR A 73 21.04 7.86 -8.58
C THR A 73 20.94 6.39 -8.98
N GLN A 74 21.06 5.44 -8.05
CA GLN A 74 21.04 4.00 -8.35
C GLN A 74 19.65 3.47 -8.74
N TYR A 75 18.59 4.18 -8.34
CA TYR A 75 17.25 3.88 -8.83
C TYR A 75 17.08 4.32 -10.28
N ASN A 76 16.66 3.40 -11.13
CA ASN A 76 16.36 3.66 -12.54
C ASN A 76 14.91 4.14 -12.66
N ILE A 77 14.74 5.42 -12.96
CA ILE A 77 13.44 6.06 -13.14
C ILE A 77 12.71 5.42 -14.33
N ILE A 78 11.42 5.11 -14.15
CA ILE A 78 10.59 4.46 -15.17
C ILE A 78 9.92 5.52 -16.05
N GLY A 79 10.10 5.43 -17.37
CA GLY A 79 9.54 6.41 -18.31
C GLY A 79 10.37 7.70 -18.36
N ASN A 80 10.58 8.22 -19.56
CA ASN A 80 11.33 9.45 -19.81
C ASN A 80 10.78 10.21 -21.03
N ALA A 81 11.41 11.32 -21.40
CA ALA A 81 10.96 12.17 -22.50
C ALA A 81 10.99 11.49 -23.89
N VAL A 82 11.80 10.44 -24.07
CA VAL A 82 11.89 9.68 -25.32
C VAL A 82 10.89 8.53 -25.31
N THR A 83 10.97 7.67 -24.30
CA THR A 83 10.08 6.51 -24.12
C THR A 83 9.29 6.70 -22.84
N LYS A 84 8.00 6.97 -22.96
CA LYS A 84 7.12 7.16 -21.80
C LYS A 84 6.63 5.80 -21.30
N PHE A 85 6.30 5.73 -20.02
CA PHE A 85 5.54 4.58 -19.51
C PHE A 85 4.10 4.69 -19.98
N THR A 86 3.60 3.68 -20.70
CA THR A 86 2.23 3.64 -21.24
C THR A 86 1.45 2.41 -20.76
N GLY A 87 2.11 1.54 -20.00
CA GLY A 87 1.53 0.34 -19.43
C GLY A 87 0.66 0.58 -18.20
N THR A 88 0.34 -0.51 -17.52
CA THR A 88 -0.41 -0.49 -16.25
C THR A 88 0.49 -0.94 -15.11
N PHE A 89 0.52 -0.17 -14.03
CA PHE A 89 1.19 -0.54 -12.79
C PHE A 89 0.16 -0.58 -11.65
N ASP A 90 -0.18 -1.79 -11.23
CA ASP A 90 -1.11 -2.04 -10.13
C ASP A 90 -0.33 -2.34 -8.85
N GLY A 91 -0.40 -1.42 -7.89
CA GLY A 91 0.17 -1.59 -6.57
C GLY A 91 -0.52 -2.69 -5.75
N ASN A 92 -1.73 -3.12 -6.14
CA ASN A 92 -2.48 -4.22 -5.50
C ASN A 92 -2.56 -4.06 -3.97
N GLY A 93 -2.62 -2.80 -3.51
CA GLY A 93 -2.67 -2.45 -2.09
C GLY A 93 -1.34 -2.49 -1.32
N TYR A 94 -0.22 -2.70 -2.01
CA TYR A 94 1.12 -2.73 -1.42
C TYR A 94 1.84 -1.39 -1.54
N VAL A 95 2.88 -1.23 -0.71
CA VAL A 95 3.69 -0.01 -0.65
C VAL A 95 5.09 -0.22 -1.20
N ILE A 96 5.66 0.83 -1.81
CA ILE A 96 7.09 0.95 -2.09
C ILE A 96 7.65 1.93 -1.04
N ALA A 97 8.47 1.42 -0.14
CA ALA A 97 9.01 2.16 1.00
C ALA A 97 10.47 2.59 0.77
N ASN A 98 10.89 3.66 1.45
CA ASN A 98 12.28 4.11 1.56
C ASN A 98 12.97 4.39 0.21
N LEU A 99 12.22 4.80 -0.82
CA LEU A 99 12.80 5.23 -2.09
C LEU A 99 13.65 6.48 -1.87
N SER A 100 14.95 6.40 -2.16
CA SER A 100 15.87 7.52 -2.11
C SER A 100 16.40 7.83 -3.51
N TYR A 101 16.25 9.08 -3.95
CA TYR A 101 16.82 9.55 -5.20
C TYR A 101 17.43 10.94 -5.02
N ALA A 102 18.72 11.10 -5.28
CA ALA A 102 19.43 12.36 -5.12
C ALA A 102 20.28 12.69 -6.36
N THR A 103 20.02 13.84 -6.98
CA THR A 103 20.73 14.34 -8.15
C THR A 103 20.93 15.84 -8.06
N SER A 104 22.08 16.34 -8.51
CA SER A 104 22.34 17.77 -8.70
C SER A 104 22.21 18.21 -10.15
N ASN A 105 21.93 17.29 -11.07
CA ASN A 105 21.82 17.61 -12.49
C ASN A 105 20.50 18.33 -12.77
N ALA A 106 20.53 19.26 -13.73
CA ALA A 106 19.32 19.80 -14.32
C ALA A 106 18.68 18.72 -15.21
N THR A 107 17.83 17.88 -14.61
CA THR A 107 17.02 16.90 -15.32
C THR A 107 15.58 17.38 -15.39
N THR A 108 14.83 16.82 -16.33
CA THR A 108 13.38 16.97 -16.39
C THR A 108 12.77 15.62 -16.05
N HIS A 109 11.67 15.61 -15.29
CA HIS A 109 10.87 14.41 -14.99
C HIS A 109 11.49 13.49 -13.93
N VAL A 110 11.41 13.88 -12.66
CA VAL A 110 11.90 13.08 -11.53
C VAL A 110 10.73 12.56 -10.71
N GLY A 111 10.75 11.26 -10.41
CA GLY A 111 9.78 10.54 -9.56
C GLY A 111 10.05 9.04 -9.63
N LEU A 112 9.19 8.21 -9.02
CA LEU A 112 9.20 6.77 -9.29
C LEU A 112 9.05 6.53 -10.81
N PHE A 113 8.08 7.21 -11.40
CA PHE A 113 7.95 7.37 -12.84
C PHE A 113 8.47 8.74 -13.25
N GLY A 114 9.30 8.81 -14.28
CA GLY A 114 9.70 10.08 -14.87
C GLY A 114 8.52 10.65 -15.64
N TYR A 115 8.10 9.95 -16.69
CA TYR A 115 7.04 10.41 -17.59
C TYR A 115 6.02 9.30 -17.90
N LEU A 116 4.77 9.54 -17.49
CA LEU A 116 3.60 8.74 -17.85
C LEU A 116 2.96 9.24 -19.16
N GLY A 117 2.82 8.37 -20.15
CA GLY A 117 2.17 8.63 -21.43
C GLY A 117 0.65 8.43 -21.38
N ALA A 118 -0.03 8.73 -22.49
CA ALA A 118 -1.50 8.79 -22.57
C ALA A 118 -2.25 7.52 -22.12
N ASP A 119 -1.67 6.34 -22.27
CA ASP A 119 -2.32 5.07 -21.88
C ASP A 119 -1.92 4.58 -20.49
N ALA A 120 -1.02 5.29 -19.81
CA ALA A 120 -0.53 4.89 -18.50
C ALA A 120 -1.65 4.77 -17.46
N ARG A 121 -1.63 3.69 -16.68
CA ARG A 121 -2.53 3.48 -15.54
C ARG A 121 -1.72 3.14 -14.30
N ILE A 122 -1.77 3.98 -13.27
CA ILE A 122 -1.15 3.70 -11.97
C ILE A 122 -2.27 3.57 -10.94
N ASN A 123 -2.40 2.39 -10.35
CA ASN A 123 -3.52 2.06 -9.48
C ASN A 123 -3.04 1.55 -8.12
N TYR A 124 -3.71 1.95 -7.03
CA TYR A 124 -3.62 1.29 -5.71
C TYR A 124 -2.19 1.12 -5.17
N LEU A 125 -1.38 2.16 -5.32
CA LEU A 125 0.04 2.18 -4.98
C LEU A 125 0.36 3.23 -3.92
N GLY A 126 1.06 2.81 -2.88
CA GLY A 126 1.58 3.70 -1.84
C GLY A 126 3.08 3.89 -1.95
N LEU A 127 3.55 5.13 -1.88
CA LEU A 127 4.97 5.43 -1.71
C LEU A 127 5.18 5.97 -0.30
N ASP A 128 5.82 5.16 0.55
CA ASP A 128 6.02 5.50 1.96
C ASP A 128 7.48 5.86 2.25
N SER A 129 7.68 6.87 3.09
CA SER A 129 9.00 7.30 3.54
C SER A 129 9.97 7.61 2.38
N ILE A 130 9.51 8.25 1.31
CA ILE A 130 10.37 8.62 0.17
C ILE A 130 11.26 9.83 0.46
N SER A 131 12.40 9.91 -0.22
CA SER A 131 13.34 11.05 -0.15
C SER A 131 13.86 11.37 -1.55
N ILE A 132 13.30 12.38 -2.19
CA ILE A 132 13.75 12.88 -3.49
C ILE A 132 14.46 14.22 -3.29
N VAL A 133 15.72 14.32 -3.70
CA VAL A 133 16.55 15.53 -3.60
C VAL A 133 17.09 15.90 -4.98
N ALA A 134 16.40 16.81 -5.67
CA ALA A 134 16.70 17.19 -7.05
C ALA A 134 16.62 18.73 -7.23
N PRO A 135 17.41 19.54 -6.52
CA PRO A 135 17.25 21.00 -6.42
C PRO A 135 17.36 21.76 -7.74
N ASN A 136 17.93 21.14 -8.78
CA ASN A 136 18.08 21.72 -10.12
C ASN A 136 17.11 21.13 -11.15
N ALA A 137 16.30 20.13 -10.77
CA ALA A 137 15.41 19.43 -11.68
C ALA A 137 14.04 20.10 -11.79
N ASN A 138 13.44 20.01 -12.98
CA ASN A 138 12.07 20.46 -13.23
C ASN A 138 11.13 19.27 -13.36
N SER A 139 9.85 19.47 -13.05
CA SER A 139 8.83 18.41 -13.08
C SER A 139 9.21 17.27 -12.13
N VAL A 140 9.12 17.56 -10.83
CA VAL A 140 9.52 16.66 -9.75
C VAL A 140 8.27 16.26 -8.97
N GLY A 141 7.99 14.95 -8.92
CA GLY A 141 6.91 14.39 -8.11
C GLY A 141 7.37 13.15 -7.35
N GLY A 142 6.66 12.80 -6.28
CA GLY A 142 6.92 11.55 -5.57
C GLY A 142 6.62 10.35 -6.46
N LEU A 143 5.43 10.34 -7.04
CA LEU A 143 4.97 9.27 -7.92
C LEU A 143 5.42 9.48 -9.37
N ALA A 144 5.16 10.66 -9.94
CA ALA A 144 5.47 10.95 -11.33
C ALA A 144 6.10 12.34 -11.53
N GLY A 145 7.12 12.43 -12.39
CA GLY A 145 7.64 13.73 -12.83
C GLY A 145 6.62 14.50 -13.68
N ALA A 146 6.09 13.87 -14.72
CA ALA A 146 5.00 14.41 -15.53
C ALA A 146 4.02 13.35 -16.06
N THR A 147 2.83 13.82 -16.45
CA THR A 147 1.79 13.03 -17.11
C THR A 147 1.34 13.66 -18.43
N GLU A 148 1.01 12.83 -19.42
CA GLU A 148 0.29 13.25 -20.63
C GLU A 148 -1.23 13.18 -20.44
N LEU A 149 -1.95 13.88 -21.33
CA LEU A 149 -3.40 13.74 -21.45
C LEU A 149 -3.76 12.27 -21.69
N GLY A 150 -4.64 11.73 -20.85
CA GLY A 150 -5.08 10.34 -20.88
C GLY A 150 -4.44 9.46 -19.79
N ALA A 151 -3.29 9.84 -19.23
CA ALA A 151 -2.69 9.10 -18.12
C ALA A 151 -3.60 9.15 -16.89
N LEU A 152 -3.82 8.01 -16.22
CA LEU A 152 -4.68 7.93 -15.04
C LEU A 152 -3.89 7.44 -13.83
N ILE A 153 -4.00 8.18 -12.73
CA ILE A 153 -3.47 7.84 -11.41
C ILE A 153 -4.67 7.72 -10.46
N THR A 154 -4.88 6.52 -9.89
CA THR A 154 -6.07 6.22 -9.10
C THR A 154 -5.71 5.52 -7.80
N GLY A 155 -6.22 6.03 -6.67
CA GLY A 155 -6.04 5.35 -5.39
C GLY A 155 -4.57 5.28 -4.97
N CYS A 156 -3.80 6.34 -5.19
CA CYS A 156 -2.36 6.36 -4.91
C CYS A 156 -2.01 7.37 -3.83
N TYR A 157 -0.91 7.13 -3.10
CA TYR A 157 -0.41 8.12 -2.16
C TYR A 157 1.10 8.23 -2.11
N THR A 158 1.57 9.38 -1.62
CA THR A 158 2.99 9.63 -1.35
C THR A 158 3.19 10.22 0.04
N ALA A 159 4.23 9.76 0.74
CA ALA A 159 4.64 10.28 2.05
C ALA A 159 6.17 10.32 2.12
N GLY A 160 6.74 11.41 2.64
CA GLY A 160 8.19 11.59 2.69
C GLY A 160 8.63 13.04 2.48
N ALA A 161 9.79 13.23 1.84
CA ALA A 161 10.36 14.54 1.53
C ALA A 161 10.74 14.66 0.05
N ILE A 162 10.44 15.80 -0.55
CA ILE A 162 10.73 16.10 -1.96
C ILE A 162 11.34 17.50 -2.06
N GLU A 163 12.50 17.60 -2.70
CA GLU A 163 13.14 18.85 -3.08
C GLU A 163 13.32 18.89 -4.61
N GLY A 164 12.87 19.99 -5.23
CA GLY A 164 12.98 20.23 -6.67
C GLY A 164 13.26 21.70 -7.01
N ASN A 165 13.41 22.03 -8.31
CA ASN A 165 13.51 23.42 -8.76
C ASN A 165 12.14 24.01 -9.10
N SER A 166 11.51 23.53 -10.18
CA SER A 166 10.22 24.03 -10.65
C SER A 166 9.24 22.91 -10.97
N GLN A 167 7.94 23.18 -10.79
CA GLN A 167 6.85 22.22 -11.01
C GLN A 167 7.06 21.02 -10.09
N VAL A 168 7.04 21.31 -8.79
CA VAL A 168 7.30 20.35 -7.72
C VAL A 168 5.99 20.02 -7.04
N GLY A 169 5.59 18.75 -7.08
CA GLY A 169 4.37 18.25 -6.46
C GLY A 169 4.64 17.06 -5.56
N GLY A 170 3.76 16.84 -4.59
CA GLY A 170 3.85 15.67 -3.70
C GLY A 170 3.61 14.36 -4.45
N LEU A 171 2.63 14.35 -5.34
CA LEU A 171 2.26 13.22 -6.19
C LEU A 171 2.88 13.36 -7.59
N VAL A 172 2.59 14.49 -8.27
CA VAL A 172 3.04 14.73 -9.66
C VAL A 172 3.64 16.13 -9.80
N GLY A 173 4.78 16.23 -10.48
CA GLY A 173 5.38 17.53 -10.82
C GLY A 173 4.51 18.33 -11.80
N THR A 174 4.31 17.79 -13.00
CA THR A 174 3.48 18.39 -14.07
C THR A 174 2.34 17.47 -14.47
N ASN A 175 1.09 17.89 -14.27
CA ASN A 175 -0.09 17.07 -14.56
C ASN A 175 -0.87 17.56 -15.78
N ASN A 176 -0.98 16.72 -16.81
CA ASN A 176 -1.95 16.88 -17.91
C ASN A 176 -2.97 15.72 -17.98
N GLY A 177 -2.77 14.67 -17.17
CA GLY A 177 -3.66 13.52 -17.04
C GLY A 177 -4.71 13.71 -15.95
N ALA A 178 -5.15 12.62 -15.33
CA ALA A 178 -6.09 12.63 -14.22
C ALA A 178 -5.51 11.99 -12.96
N ALA A 179 -5.70 12.66 -11.82
CA ALA A 179 -5.45 12.12 -10.49
C ALA A 179 -6.77 12.02 -9.74
N THR A 180 -7.16 10.79 -9.37
CA THR A 180 -8.42 10.50 -8.67
C THR A 180 -8.15 9.72 -7.40
N ALA A 181 -8.78 10.09 -6.29
CA ALA A 181 -8.63 9.41 -5.01
C ALA A 181 -7.15 9.28 -4.60
N CYS A 182 -6.40 10.38 -4.66
CA CYS A 182 -4.98 10.37 -4.35
C CYS A 182 -4.64 11.37 -3.25
N TYR A 183 -3.56 11.12 -2.51
CA TYR A 183 -3.08 12.10 -1.54
C TYR A 183 -1.58 12.18 -1.39
N SER A 184 -1.13 13.28 -0.79
CA SER A 184 0.28 13.50 -0.45
C SER A 184 0.42 14.02 0.98
N ASN A 185 1.27 13.35 1.75
CA ASN A 185 1.79 13.81 3.03
C ASN A 185 3.29 14.14 2.93
N CYS A 186 3.75 14.54 1.74
CA CYS A 186 5.15 14.90 1.54
C CYS A 186 5.46 16.32 2.05
N SER A 187 6.59 16.47 2.73
CA SER A 187 7.22 17.78 2.91
C SER A 187 7.91 18.20 1.62
N ILE A 188 7.54 19.34 1.05
CA ILE A 188 7.97 19.76 -0.29
C ILE A 188 8.73 21.08 -0.22
N GLN A 189 9.89 21.09 -0.87
CA GLN A 189 10.68 22.28 -1.11
C GLN A 189 10.90 22.50 -2.61
N GLY A 190 10.61 23.71 -3.09
CA GLY A 190 10.88 24.09 -4.47
C GLY A 190 11.14 25.58 -4.64
N GLN A 191 11.27 26.04 -5.88
CA GLN A 191 11.44 27.46 -6.20
C GLN A 191 10.17 28.02 -6.85
N ASN A 192 9.65 27.38 -7.91
CA ASN A 192 8.54 27.92 -8.71
C ASN A 192 7.47 26.86 -9.04
N ASN A 193 6.19 27.20 -8.89
CA ASN A 193 5.05 26.27 -9.08
C ASN A 193 5.19 25.04 -8.17
N VAL A 194 5.02 25.27 -6.86
CA VAL A 194 5.19 24.25 -5.82
C VAL A 194 3.84 23.95 -5.19
N GLY A 195 3.36 22.71 -5.29
CA GLY A 195 2.06 22.31 -4.77
C GLY A 195 2.13 21.09 -3.85
N GLY A 196 1.28 21.05 -2.82
CA GLY A 196 1.22 19.92 -1.89
C GLY A 196 0.93 18.56 -2.55
N LEU A 197 0.15 18.56 -3.63
CA LEU A 197 -0.14 17.38 -4.45
C LEU A 197 0.45 17.51 -5.86
N ILE A 198 0.20 18.62 -6.54
CA ILE A 198 0.57 18.84 -7.96
C ILE A 198 1.33 20.16 -8.12
N GLY A 199 2.50 20.15 -8.76
CA GLY A 199 3.27 21.37 -9.00
C GLY A 199 2.60 22.31 -10.02
N TYR A 200 2.41 21.80 -11.23
CA TYR A 200 1.72 22.50 -12.32
C TYR A 200 0.62 21.65 -12.94
N ASP A 201 -0.59 22.19 -13.07
CA ASP A 201 -1.77 21.44 -13.51
C ASP A 201 -2.44 22.03 -14.76
N THR A 202 -2.80 21.15 -15.70
CA THR A 202 -3.75 21.40 -16.78
C THR A 202 -4.82 20.29 -16.90
N GLY A 203 -4.73 19.28 -16.03
CA GLY A 203 -5.49 18.04 -16.11
C GLY A 203 -6.69 18.00 -15.16
N VAL A 204 -7.00 16.81 -14.64
CA VAL A 204 -8.16 16.58 -13.79
C VAL A 204 -7.71 16.11 -12.41
N ILE A 205 -8.23 16.75 -11.35
CA ILE A 205 -7.98 16.38 -9.96
C ILE A 205 -9.33 16.20 -9.27
N VAL A 206 -9.62 14.99 -8.79
CA VAL A 206 -10.92 14.65 -8.19
C VAL A 206 -10.72 13.86 -6.91
N ILE A 207 -11.42 14.25 -5.84
CA ILE A 207 -11.39 13.58 -4.53
C ILE A 207 -9.97 13.33 -4.02
N CYS A 208 -9.09 14.33 -4.13
CA CYS A 208 -7.70 14.23 -3.70
C CYS A 208 -7.40 15.17 -2.53
N TYR A 209 -6.33 14.90 -1.78
CA TYR A 209 -5.89 15.85 -0.75
C TYR A 209 -4.38 15.96 -0.53
N ALA A 210 -3.95 17.05 0.11
CA ALA A 210 -2.57 17.22 0.57
C ALA A 210 -2.52 17.72 2.02
N CYS A 211 -1.58 17.20 2.82
CA CYS A 211 -1.39 17.61 4.21
C CYS A 211 0.08 17.75 4.64
N GLY A 212 1.03 17.62 3.71
CA GLY A 212 2.44 17.88 4.01
C GLY A 212 2.83 19.36 3.88
N ALA A 213 3.91 19.75 4.56
CA ALA A 213 4.46 21.11 4.52
C ALA A 213 4.90 21.50 3.10
N VAL A 214 4.61 22.74 2.67
CA VAL A 214 4.99 23.24 1.34
C VAL A 214 5.80 24.52 1.48
N SER A 215 6.97 24.57 0.85
CA SER A 215 7.83 25.76 0.80
C SER A 215 8.30 26.04 -0.62
N GLY A 216 8.15 27.29 -1.06
CA GLY A 216 8.59 27.77 -2.36
C GLY A 216 8.54 29.28 -2.50
N ASN A 217 9.15 29.82 -3.55
CA ASN A 217 9.28 31.27 -3.74
C ASN A 217 8.11 31.87 -4.54
N THR A 218 7.74 31.25 -5.66
CA THR A 218 6.66 31.74 -6.52
C THR A 218 5.64 30.65 -6.85
N ASN A 219 4.36 31.03 -6.88
CA ASN A 219 3.23 30.14 -7.12
C ASN A 219 3.29 28.89 -6.21
N THR A 220 3.24 29.13 -4.90
CA THR A 220 3.18 28.10 -3.88
C THR A 220 1.73 27.89 -3.47
N GLY A 221 1.27 26.63 -3.48
CA GLY A 221 -0.11 26.31 -3.17
C GLY A 221 -0.26 25.06 -2.31
N GLY A 222 -1.27 25.05 -1.45
CA GLY A 222 -1.51 23.93 -0.55
C GLY A 222 -1.85 22.61 -1.27
N LEU A 223 -2.59 22.64 -2.38
CA LEU A 223 -2.88 21.47 -3.21
C LEU A 223 -2.13 21.52 -4.56
N VAL A 224 -2.36 22.60 -5.32
CA VAL A 224 -1.78 22.88 -6.62
C VAL A 224 -0.96 24.17 -6.58
N GLY A 225 0.27 24.13 -7.09
CA GLY A 225 1.17 25.30 -7.15
C GLY A 225 0.71 26.34 -8.18
N ASN A 226 0.55 25.92 -9.42
CA ASN A 226 0.03 26.76 -10.51
C ASN A 226 -0.85 25.94 -11.47
N ARG A 227 -1.81 26.59 -12.13
CA ARG A 227 -2.77 25.93 -13.01
C ARG A 227 -3.11 26.82 -14.20
N SER A 228 -3.14 26.24 -15.39
CA SER A 228 -3.51 26.95 -16.64
C SER A 228 -4.69 26.33 -17.39
N GLY A 229 -5.23 25.22 -16.89
CA GLY A 229 -6.37 24.51 -17.49
C GLY A 229 -6.96 23.47 -16.54
N GLY A 230 -7.82 22.59 -17.05
CA GLY A 230 -8.29 21.43 -16.29
C GLY A 230 -9.40 21.69 -15.29
N THR A 231 -9.68 20.73 -14.41
CA THR A 231 -10.73 20.80 -13.37
C THR A 231 -10.25 20.24 -12.05
N VAL A 232 -10.57 20.93 -10.95
CA VAL A 232 -10.33 20.44 -9.59
C VAL A 232 -11.68 20.33 -8.88
N ASN A 233 -12.05 19.12 -8.48
CA ASN A 233 -13.34 18.83 -7.86
C ASN A 233 -13.14 18.09 -6.53
N SER A 234 -13.90 18.50 -5.51
CA SER A 234 -13.92 17.89 -4.17
C SER A 234 -12.53 17.54 -3.64
N SER A 235 -11.55 18.43 -3.82
CA SER A 235 -10.16 18.18 -3.45
C SER A 235 -9.65 19.26 -2.51
N PHE A 236 -8.86 18.86 -1.51
CA PHE A 236 -8.62 19.67 -0.32
C PHE A 236 -7.16 19.75 0.06
N TRP A 237 -6.78 20.80 0.79
CA TRP A 237 -5.50 20.80 1.50
C TRP A 237 -5.67 21.26 2.94
N ASP A 238 -4.78 20.78 3.78
CA ASP A 238 -4.65 21.25 5.16
C ASP A 238 -3.86 22.56 5.20
N MET A 239 -4.49 23.66 5.58
CA MET A 239 -3.86 24.98 5.67
C MET A 239 -2.84 25.08 6.81
N ASP A 240 -3.07 24.35 7.89
CA ASP A 240 -2.26 24.45 9.12
C ASP A 240 -0.96 23.67 8.96
N THR A 241 -1.01 22.44 8.44
CA THR A 241 0.19 21.61 8.24
C THR A 241 0.97 21.96 6.99
N SER A 242 0.30 22.39 5.92
CA SER A 242 1.00 22.82 4.70
C SER A 242 1.72 24.16 4.86
N GLY A 243 1.26 25.01 5.80
CA GLY A 243 1.66 26.40 5.92
C GLY A 243 1.15 27.29 4.77
N GLN A 244 0.20 26.80 3.96
CA GLN A 244 -0.31 27.51 2.78
C GLN A 244 -1.77 27.95 2.97
N ALA A 245 -1.98 29.27 2.97
CA ALA A 245 -3.32 29.86 3.04
C ALA A 245 -4.08 29.78 1.70
N THR A 246 -3.38 29.58 0.58
CA THR A 246 -3.97 29.61 -0.76
C THR A 246 -3.46 28.47 -1.64
N SER A 247 -4.14 28.21 -2.75
CA SER A 247 -3.72 27.27 -3.77
C SER A 247 -4.35 27.63 -5.12
N ALA A 248 -3.72 27.25 -6.23
CA ALA A 248 -4.28 27.44 -7.57
C ALA A 248 -5.51 26.57 -7.87
N GLY A 249 -5.81 25.58 -7.02
CA GLY A 249 -6.98 24.73 -7.13
C GLY A 249 -7.33 24.03 -5.82
N GLY A 250 -8.55 23.50 -5.72
CA GLY A 250 -9.05 22.83 -4.51
C GLY A 250 -9.61 23.81 -3.49
N THR A 251 -9.87 23.33 -2.27
CA THR A 251 -10.37 24.16 -1.16
C THR A 251 -9.55 23.92 0.12
N GLY A 252 -9.10 25.00 0.76
CA GLY A 252 -8.35 24.95 2.00
C GLY A 252 -9.23 24.62 3.19
N LYS A 253 -8.69 23.83 4.12
CA LYS A 253 -9.37 23.33 5.30
C LYS A 253 -8.40 23.35 6.48
N THR A 254 -8.91 23.55 7.68
CA THR A 254 -8.08 23.41 8.90
C THR A 254 -7.80 21.93 9.16
N THR A 255 -6.80 21.62 9.98
CA THR A 255 -6.53 20.23 10.38
C THR A 255 -7.74 19.56 11.01
N LEU A 256 -8.50 20.30 11.83
CA LEU A 256 -9.72 19.76 12.44
C LEU A 256 -10.76 19.37 11.38
N GLN A 257 -10.94 20.20 10.34
CA GLN A 257 -11.87 19.91 9.25
C GLN A 257 -11.37 18.75 8.37
N MET A 258 -10.05 18.65 8.15
CA MET A 258 -9.41 17.56 7.41
C MET A 258 -9.41 16.23 8.18
N LYS A 259 -9.74 16.24 9.48
CA LYS A 259 -9.98 15.05 10.30
C LYS A 259 -11.47 14.80 10.55
N SER A 260 -12.36 15.50 9.85
CA SER A 260 -13.81 15.30 9.96
C SER A 260 -14.33 14.43 8.81
N ARG A 261 -14.69 13.18 9.10
CA ARG A 261 -15.31 12.27 8.10
C ARG A 261 -16.52 12.92 7.42
N ALA A 262 -17.39 13.59 8.19
CA ALA A 262 -18.58 14.25 7.69
C ALA A 262 -18.27 15.34 6.64
N MET A 263 -17.14 16.04 6.77
CA MET A 263 -16.72 17.03 5.78
C MET A 263 -16.55 16.39 4.40
N PHE A 264 -15.82 15.29 4.34
CA PHE A 264 -15.51 14.63 3.07
C PHE A 264 -16.74 13.95 2.48
N VAL A 265 -17.56 13.28 3.30
CA VAL A 265 -18.84 12.69 2.85
C VAL A 265 -19.75 13.76 2.25
N ASN A 266 -19.89 14.91 2.90
CA ASN A 266 -20.68 16.02 2.36
C ASN A 266 -20.08 16.63 1.08
N ALA A 267 -18.78 16.41 0.82
CA ALA A 267 -18.12 16.78 -0.41
C ALA A 267 -18.22 15.72 -1.51
N GLY A 268 -18.96 14.63 -1.29
CA GLY A 268 -19.13 13.56 -2.26
C GLY A 268 -17.99 12.55 -2.29
N TRP A 269 -17.22 12.43 -1.20
CA TRP A 269 -16.20 11.38 -1.10
C TRP A 269 -16.86 10.05 -0.74
N ASP A 270 -16.44 9.04 -1.49
CA ASP A 270 -16.94 7.67 -1.39
C ASP A 270 -16.13 6.91 -0.33
N PHE A 271 -16.71 6.76 0.86
CA PHE A 271 -16.09 6.04 1.99
C PHE A 271 -16.71 4.66 2.14
N VAL A 272 -15.88 3.68 2.51
CA VAL A 272 -16.35 2.35 2.95
C VAL A 272 -17.50 2.50 3.96
N GLY A 273 -18.63 1.89 3.63
CA GLY A 273 -19.85 1.88 4.45
C GLY A 273 -20.73 3.15 4.32
N GLU A 274 -20.50 3.99 3.31
CA GLU A 274 -21.34 5.13 2.93
C GLU A 274 -22.21 4.74 1.71
N THR A 275 -23.44 5.27 1.57
CA THR A 275 -24.41 4.77 0.57
C THR A 275 -24.90 5.83 -0.42
N VAL A 276 -24.48 7.09 -0.25
CA VAL A 276 -24.99 8.24 -1.00
C VAL A 276 -24.05 8.65 -2.14
N ASN A 277 -22.73 8.51 -1.98
CA ASN A 277 -21.75 9.12 -2.90
C ASN A 277 -20.99 8.16 -3.82
N GLY A 278 -21.44 6.92 -3.96
CA GLY A 278 -20.83 5.96 -4.88
C GLY A 278 -20.79 4.55 -4.31
N SER A 279 -20.05 3.67 -4.99
CA SER A 279 -19.80 2.28 -4.59
C SER A 279 -18.36 1.85 -4.91
N ASN A 280 -17.47 2.82 -5.18
CA ASN A 280 -16.06 2.57 -5.43
C ASN A 280 -15.26 2.54 -4.12
N ASP A 281 -15.80 3.11 -3.03
CA ASP A 281 -15.28 3.02 -1.66
C ASP A 281 -13.76 3.26 -1.60
N PHE A 282 -13.31 4.37 -2.18
CA PHE A 282 -11.88 4.68 -2.26
C PHE A 282 -11.27 4.94 -0.89
N TRP A 283 -12.07 5.43 0.06
CA TRP A 283 -11.60 5.98 1.33
C TRP A 283 -12.14 5.21 2.52
N LYS A 284 -11.37 5.18 3.62
CA LYS A 284 -11.84 4.73 4.93
C LYS A 284 -11.30 5.64 6.02
N MET A 285 -12.03 5.72 7.12
CA MET A 285 -11.72 6.61 8.24
C MET A 285 -12.57 6.30 9.47
N SER A 286 -11.94 6.17 10.64
CA SER A 286 -12.63 6.18 11.94
C SER A 286 -12.98 7.63 12.33
N GLN A 287 -14.00 7.83 13.18
CA GLN A 287 -14.47 9.19 13.46
C GLN A 287 -13.43 10.01 14.25
N MET A 288 -13.01 11.15 13.70
CA MET A 288 -12.28 12.24 14.35
C MET A 288 -10.83 12.00 14.83
N THR A 289 -10.13 10.94 14.44
CA THR A 289 -8.76 10.68 14.95
C THR A 289 -7.64 10.90 13.92
N HIS A 290 -7.90 10.74 12.62
CA HIS A 290 -6.87 10.80 11.56
C HIS A 290 -7.37 11.41 10.22
N TYR A 291 -6.48 11.59 9.23
CA TYR A 291 -6.88 11.98 7.86
C TYR A 291 -7.47 10.78 7.10
N PRO A 292 -8.39 10.96 6.14
CA PRO A 292 -8.87 9.84 5.32
C PRO A 292 -7.72 9.05 4.70
N ILE A 293 -7.74 7.73 4.86
CA ILE A 293 -6.78 6.83 4.20
C ILE A 293 -7.49 6.02 3.13
N LEU A 294 -6.72 5.45 2.19
CA LEU A 294 -7.32 4.66 1.12
C LEU A 294 -7.82 3.32 1.69
N SER A 295 -8.94 2.82 1.16
CA SER A 295 -9.60 1.60 1.68
C SER A 295 -8.68 0.37 1.68
N TRP A 296 -7.86 0.25 0.65
CA TRP A 296 -6.86 -0.83 0.50
C TRP A 296 -5.66 -0.69 1.44
N GLN A 297 -5.39 0.49 2.02
CA GLN A 297 -4.26 0.63 2.93
C GLN A 297 -4.47 -0.27 4.13
N LYS A 298 -3.44 -1.02 4.50
CA LYS A 298 -3.45 -1.75 5.76
C LYS A 298 -3.75 -0.75 6.86
N GLU A 299 -4.81 -1.03 7.60
CA GLU A 299 -5.19 -0.22 8.74
C GLU A 299 -3.98 -0.13 9.66
N VAL A 300 -3.55 1.09 9.96
CA VAL A 300 -2.81 1.29 11.20
C VAL A 300 -3.85 0.96 12.25
N VAL A 301 -3.86 -0.28 12.73
CA VAL A 301 -4.69 -0.66 13.87
C VAL A 301 -4.37 0.36 14.94
N TYR A 302 -5.33 1.21 15.26
CA TYR A 302 -5.18 2.15 16.34
C TYR A 302 -5.41 1.34 17.61
N PRO A 303 -4.34 0.99 18.33
CA PRO A 303 -4.45 0.10 19.47
C PRO A 303 -5.32 0.73 20.53
N ASP A 304 -6.24 0.00 21.13
CA ASP A 304 -6.78 0.32 22.45
C ASP A 304 -5.98 -0.51 23.47
N PHE A 305 -4.83 -0.01 23.93
CA PHE A 305 -3.99 -0.75 24.87
C PHE A 305 -4.60 -0.78 26.27
N ASN A 306 -5.48 0.16 26.57
CA ASN A 306 -5.95 0.42 27.93
C ASN A 306 -7.38 -0.14 28.18
N GLY A 307 -8.13 -0.47 27.12
CA GLY A 307 -9.45 -1.08 27.12
C GLY A 307 -10.60 -0.10 27.35
N ASP A 308 -10.38 1.20 27.13
CA ASP A 308 -11.42 2.23 27.30
C ASP A 308 -12.33 2.38 26.07
N SER A 309 -12.18 1.50 25.07
CA SER A 309 -12.87 1.53 23.79
C SER A 309 -12.52 2.76 22.94
N MET A 310 -11.42 3.45 23.27
CA MET A 310 -10.86 4.53 22.49
C MET A 310 -9.52 4.11 21.89
N GLU A 311 -9.32 4.53 20.65
CA GLU A 311 -8.11 4.30 19.89
C GLU A 311 -6.92 5.11 20.48
N ASP A 312 -5.93 4.42 21.05
CA ASP A 312 -4.68 4.99 21.55
C ASP A 312 -3.67 5.30 20.43
N LEU A 313 -2.69 6.15 20.74
CA LEU A 313 -1.61 6.49 19.82
C LEU A 313 -0.39 5.60 20.06
N LEU A 314 0.07 4.93 19.01
CA LEU A 314 1.36 4.24 18.97
C LEU A 314 2.38 5.07 18.17
N TRP A 315 3.46 5.45 18.85
CA TRP A 315 4.56 6.22 18.29
C TRP A 315 5.76 5.33 18.02
N ARG A 316 6.53 5.69 16.98
CA ARG A 316 7.85 5.13 16.73
C ARG A 316 8.89 6.22 16.75
N ASN A 317 9.86 6.12 17.64
CA ASN A 317 10.99 7.03 17.66
C ASN A 317 11.89 6.77 16.45
N VAL A 318 11.95 7.73 15.52
CA VAL A 318 12.71 7.57 14.27
C VAL A 318 14.24 7.60 14.44
N LYS A 319 14.75 7.90 15.63
CA LYS A 319 16.20 7.87 15.92
C LYS A 319 16.57 6.59 16.66
N THR A 320 15.86 6.26 17.73
CA THR A 320 16.17 5.11 18.60
C THR A 320 15.49 3.82 18.14
N GLY A 321 14.35 3.93 17.46
CA GLY A 321 13.52 2.80 17.05
C GLY A 321 12.65 2.22 18.15
N GLU A 322 12.59 2.90 19.28
CA GLU A 322 11.70 2.59 20.38
C GLU A 322 10.24 2.85 20.00
N TYR A 323 9.35 2.02 20.53
CA TYR A 323 7.92 2.24 20.43
C TYR A 323 7.40 2.83 21.74
N LEU A 324 6.58 3.87 21.62
CA LEU A 324 5.92 4.52 22.74
C LEU A 324 4.43 4.47 22.50
N PHE A 325 3.62 4.41 23.53
CA PHE A 325 2.17 4.60 23.38
C PHE A 325 1.72 5.80 24.20
N SER A 326 0.59 6.38 23.83
CA SER A 326 -0.08 7.41 24.60
C SER A 326 -1.56 7.10 24.62
N PRO A 327 -2.15 6.89 25.81
CA PRO A 327 -3.57 6.60 25.89
C PRO A 327 -4.36 7.81 25.42
N MET A 328 -5.40 7.58 24.63
CA MET A 328 -6.27 8.65 24.15
C MET A 328 -7.57 8.65 24.94
N GLY A 329 -8.07 9.84 25.23
CA GLY A 329 -9.31 10.01 25.96
C GLY A 329 -10.08 11.24 25.48
N VAL A 330 -11.19 11.50 26.16
CA VAL A 330 -11.92 12.76 26.04
C VAL A 330 -11.96 13.44 27.40
N ASP A 331 -11.66 14.74 27.41
CA ASP A 331 -11.81 15.55 28.60
C ASP A 331 -13.31 15.72 28.96
N PRO A 332 -13.65 16.23 30.15
CA PRO A 332 -15.04 16.45 30.54
C PRO A 332 -15.85 17.39 29.64
N ASN A 333 -15.20 18.12 28.73
CA ASN A 333 -15.84 19.00 27.74
C ASN A 333 -15.98 18.33 26.36
N GLY A 334 -15.58 17.06 26.22
CA GLY A 334 -15.63 16.31 24.97
C GLY A 334 -14.51 16.64 23.99
N LEU A 335 -13.42 17.28 24.45
CA LEU A 335 -12.23 17.51 23.63
C LEU A 335 -11.29 16.31 23.75
N LEU A 336 -10.63 15.95 22.64
CA LEU A 336 -9.61 14.90 22.64
C LEU A 336 -8.47 15.27 23.59
N GLU A 337 -8.13 14.34 24.48
CA GLU A 337 -7.01 14.43 25.41
C GLU A 337 -6.04 13.27 25.14
N MET A 338 -4.74 13.57 25.21
CA MET A 338 -3.70 12.55 25.15
C MET A 338 -3.08 12.42 26.54
N GLY A 339 -3.13 11.22 27.10
CA GLY A 339 -2.50 10.91 28.37
C GLY A 339 -0.97 10.86 28.27
N THR A 340 -0.33 10.45 29.37
CA THR A 340 1.13 10.37 29.45
C THR A 340 1.69 9.36 28.46
N THR A 341 2.63 9.83 27.63
CA THR A 341 3.37 8.94 26.73
C THR A 341 4.31 8.05 27.53
N GLU A 342 4.16 6.75 27.38
CA GLU A 342 4.93 5.73 28.07
C GLU A 342 5.64 4.81 27.06
N SER A 343 6.79 4.25 27.46
CA SER A 343 7.55 3.37 26.57
C SER A 343 7.01 1.95 26.61
N LEU A 344 6.79 1.36 25.42
CA LEU A 344 6.50 -0.07 25.26
C LEU A 344 7.78 -0.91 25.19
N GLY A 345 8.95 -0.26 25.21
CA GLY A 345 10.22 -0.89 24.92
C GLY A 345 10.40 -1.22 23.44
N GLY A 346 11.31 -2.17 23.15
CA GLY A 346 11.75 -2.47 21.79
C GLY A 346 12.78 -1.46 21.25
N SER A 347 13.61 -1.89 20.30
CA SER A 347 14.56 -0.99 19.62
C SER A 347 14.73 -1.36 18.15
N ARG A 348 15.15 -0.39 17.32
CA ARG A 348 15.48 -0.54 15.89
C ARG A 348 16.46 -1.68 15.57
N LYS A 349 17.18 -2.19 16.57
CA LYS A 349 18.22 -3.22 16.39
C LYS A 349 17.73 -4.64 16.65
N THR A 350 16.52 -4.80 17.20
CA THR A 350 16.05 -6.11 17.70
C THR A 350 14.70 -6.51 17.13
N SER A 351 13.68 -5.65 17.16
CA SER A 351 12.30 -6.03 16.76
C SER A 351 11.50 -4.92 16.09
N GLU A 352 10.58 -5.28 15.21
CA GLU A 352 9.59 -4.43 14.55
C GLU A 352 8.18 -4.94 14.82
N ILE A 353 7.19 -4.05 15.00
CA ILE A 353 5.79 -4.44 15.14
C ILE A 353 5.27 -4.90 13.78
N LYS A 354 4.60 -6.05 13.74
CA LYS A 354 3.96 -6.63 12.54
C LYS A 354 2.45 -6.71 12.64
N GLY A 355 1.90 -6.55 13.82
CA GLY A 355 0.51 -6.17 13.96
C GLY A 355 0.12 -6.03 15.42
N ILE A 356 -1.13 -5.62 15.58
CA ILE A 356 -1.77 -5.29 16.82
C ILE A 356 -3.15 -5.92 16.75
N ALA A 357 -3.52 -6.68 17.76
CA ALA A 357 -4.80 -7.37 17.82
C ALA A 357 -5.02 -7.86 19.26
N ASP A 358 -6.24 -8.21 19.62
CA ASP A 358 -6.53 -8.81 20.94
C ASP A 358 -6.28 -10.33 20.89
N PHE A 359 -5.07 -10.77 21.27
CA PHE A 359 -4.70 -12.19 21.22
C PHE A 359 -5.33 -12.99 22.35
N ASN A 360 -5.81 -12.35 23.42
CA ASN A 360 -6.21 -13.02 24.64
C ASN A 360 -7.69 -12.83 25.01
N GLY A 361 -8.41 -11.96 24.29
CA GLY A 361 -9.85 -11.72 24.43
C GLY A 361 -10.21 -10.77 25.58
N ASP A 362 -9.25 -10.00 26.11
CA ASP A 362 -9.50 -9.04 27.21
C ASP A 362 -9.96 -7.65 26.72
N LYS A 363 -10.19 -7.52 25.41
CA LYS A 363 -10.54 -6.29 24.69
C LYS A 363 -9.45 -5.24 24.69
N LYS A 364 -8.21 -5.63 25.01
CA LYS A 364 -7.04 -4.76 24.88
C LYS A 364 -6.21 -5.22 23.70
N SER A 365 -5.56 -4.25 23.09
CA SER A 365 -4.67 -4.48 21.97
C SER A 365 -3.36 -5.08 22.45
N ASP A 366 -3.03 -6.27 21.97
CA ASP A 366 -1.75 -6.94 22.14
C ASP A 366 -0.84 -6.70 20.92
N ILE A 367 0.42 -7.12 20.99
CA ILE A 367 1.41 -6.82 19.94
C ILE A 367 2.07 -8.09 19.39
N LEU A 368 2.07 -8.21 18.06
CA LEU A 368 2.90 -9.16 17.34
C LEU A 368 4.19 -8.47 16.85
N TRP A 369 5.33 -9.00 17.27
CA TRP A 369 6.65 -8.52 16.91
C TRP A 369 7.37 -9.45 15.95
N ARG A 370 8.31 -8.88 15.20
CA ARG A 370 9.27 -9.62 14.38
C ARG A 370 10.68 -9.17 14.67
N ASN A 371 11.56 -10.12 14.96
CA ASN A 371 12.97 -9.84 15.17
C ASN A 371 13.64 -9.48 13.83
N VAL A 372 14.25 -8.30 13.74
CA VAL A 372 14.83 -7.80 12.47
C VAL A 372 16.05 -8.59 12.00
N LYS A 373 16.75 -9.30 12.90
CA LYS A 373 17.97 -10.07 12.57
C LYS A 373 17.66 -11.52 12.22
N THR A 374 16.82 -12.17 13.03
CA THR A 374 16.49 -13.60 12.87
C THR A 374 15.23 -13.81 12.03
N GLY A 375 14.41 -12.77 11.89
CA GLY A 375 13.07 -12.80 11.31
C GLY A 375 12.01 -13.40 12.24
N ALA A 376 12.38 -13.90 13.42
CA ALA A 376 11.51 -14.68 14.31
C ALA A 376 10.33 -13.84 14.81
N PHE A 377 9.15 -14.45 14.87
CA PHE A 377 7.96 -13.82 15.42
C PHE A 377 7.79 -14.17 16.90
N TRP A 378 7.38 -13.18 17.68
CA TRP A 378 7.08 -13.29 19.10
C TRP A 378 5.98 -12.28 19.44
N GLY A 379 5.19 -12.55 20.46
CA GLY A 379 4.10 -11.68 20.87
C GLY A 379 4.30 -11.09 22.26
N SER A 380 3.56 -10.01 22.52
CA SER A 380 3.37 -9.41 23.84
C SER A 380 1.89 -9.29 24.13
N LEU A 381 1.41 -9.93 25.20
CA LEU A 381 0.10 -9.59 25.75
C LEU A 381 0.26 -8.33 26.59
N MET A 382 -0.61 -7.34 26.40
CA MET A 382 -0.46 -5.98 26.90
C MET A 382 -1.55 -5.61 27.90
N ASN A 383 -1.21 -4.69 28.81
CA ASN A 383 -2.16 -4.01 29.68
C ASN A 383 -1.67 -2.57 29.85
N GLY A 384 -2.17 -1.67 29.01
CA GLY A 384 -1.60 -0.33 28.82
C GLY A 384 -0.14 -0.43 28.33
N SER A 385 0.77 0.21 29.05
CA SER A 385 2.23 0.18 28.78
C SER A 385 2.90 -1.16 28.99
N THR A 386 2.27 -2.04 29.76
CA THR A 386 2.97 -3.14 30.39
C THR A 386 2.68 -4.43 29.65
N ALA A 387 3.73 -5.08 29.14
CA ALA A 387 3.62 -6.44 28.63
C ALA A 387 3.45 -7.41 29.82
N ILE A 388 2.27 -8.02 29.94
CA ILE A 388 1.97 -9.02 30.97
C ILE A 388 2.56 -10.40 30.63
N LEU A 389 2.77 -10.68 29.34
CA LEU A 389 3.45 -11.88 28.85
C LEU A 389 4.21 -11.55 27.57
N ASN A 390 5.43 -12.07 27.43
CA ASN A 390 6.16 -12.10 26.16
C ASN A 390 6.47 -13.54 25.79
N GLN A 391 6.22 -13.95 24.55
CA GLN A 391 6.40 -15.34 24.12
C GLN A 391 6.80 -15.46 22.66
N ASP A 392 7.81 -16.30 22.38
CA ASP A 392 8.18 -16.68 21.01
C ASP A 392 7.10 -17.57 20.39
N LEU A 393 6.68 -17.26 19.16
CA LEU A 393 5.63 -17.98 18.44
C LEU A 393 6.19 -19.12 17.57
N ALA A 394 7.51 -19.28 17.50
CA ALA A 394 8.20 -20.31 16.72
C ALA A 394 7.82 -20.35 15.21
N ALA A 395 7.28 -19.27 14.65
CA ALA A 395 7.00 -19.15 13.21
C ALA A 395 8.29 -19.19 12.38
N ASN A 396 8.31 -20.02 11.34
CA ASN A 396 9.49 -20.21 10.50
C ASN A 396 9.78 -18.92 9.71
N SER A 397 10.80 -18.20 10.17
CA SER A 397 10.85 -16.74 10.14
C SER A 397 11.22 -16.08 8.82
N LYS A 398 11.87 -16.84 7.93
CA LYS A 398 12.33 -16.36 6.62
C LYS A 398 11.38 -16.73 5.49
N THR A 399 10.40 -17.54 5.79
CA THR A 399 9.58 -18.19 4.78
C THR A 399 8.14 -17.71 4.88
N LEU A 400 7.73 -17.21 6.04
CA LEU A 400 6.36 -16.72 6.28
C LEU A 400 6.24 -15.19 6.27
N GLN A 401 5.13 -14.73 5.73
CA GLN A 401 4.61 -13.37 5.78
C GLN A 401 3.27 -13.40 6.51
N ILE A 402 3.06 -12.53 7.51
CA ILE A 402 1.75 -12.39 8.16
C ILE A 402 0.77 -11.74 7.17
N ILE A 403 -0.44 -12.28 7.11
CA ILE A 403 -1.50 -11.84 6.19
C ILE A 403 -2.70 -11.26 6.95
N GLY A 404 -3.07 -11.85 8.09
CA GLY A 404 -4.24 -11.42 8.82
C GLY A 404 -4.20 -11.80 10.30
N PHE A 405 -4.95 -10.99 11.06
CA PHE A 405 -5.33 -11.16 12.47
C PHE A 405 -6.85 -11.35 12.46
N VAL A 406 -7.32 -12.51 12.86
CA VAL A 406 -8.69 -12.94 12.55
C VAL A 406 -9.16 -13.96 13.59
N ASP A 407 -10.42 -13.96 13.99
CA ASP A 407 -10.97 -15.00 14.88
C ASP A 407 -11.62 -16.09 14.01
N LEU A 408 -10.92 -17.21 13.81
CA LEU A 408 -11.36 -18.29 12.90
C LEU A 408 -12.27 -19.31 13.61
N ASN A 409 -12.37 -19.26 14.94
CA ASN A 409 -13.07 -20.27 15.74
C ASN A 409 -14.14 -19.67 16.69
N ALA A 410 -14.36 -18.36 16.62
CA ALA A 410 -15.31 -17.60 17.44
C ALA A 410 -15.04 -17.68 18.94
N ASP A 411 -13.78 -17.86 19.37
CA ASP A 411 -13.43 -17.91 20.79
C ASP A 411 -13.18 -16.53 21.42
N GLY A 412 -13.31 -15.47 20.62
CA GLY A 412 -13.12 -14.08 21.02
C GLY A 412 -11.64 -13.66 21.05
N LYS A 413 -10.74 -14.50 20.55
CA LYS A 413 -9.30 -14.24 20.49
C LYS A 413 -8.83 -14.19 19.04
N THR A 414 -7.70 -13.52 18.85
CA THR A 414 -7.11 -13.38 17.52
C THR A 414 -6.27 -14.59 17.14
N ASP A 415 -6.65 -15.25 16.05
CA ASP A 415 -5.84 -16.21 15.29
C ASP A 415 -4.96 -15.53 14.22
N LEU A 416 -4.00 -16.28 13.68
CA LEU A 416 -3.02 -15.76 12.72
C LEU A 416 -3.10 -16.49 11.38
N VAL A 417 -3.15 -15.72 10.29
CA VAL A 417 -3.07 -16.26 8.93
C VAL A 417 -1.76 -15.82 8.28
N TRP A 418 -1.02 -16.81 7.78
CA TRP A 418 0.30 -16.63 7.19
C TRP A 418 0.33 -17.06 5.74
N ARG A 419 1.29 -16.50 5.00
CA ARG A 419 1.64 -16.92 3.64
C ARG A 419 3.10 -17.32 3.55
N GLU A 420 3.34 -18.46 2.95
CA GLU A 420 4.65 -18.96 2.60
C GLU A 420 5.16 -18.25 1.33
N ILE A 421 6.21 -17.44 1.47
CA ILE A 421 6.76 -16.53 0.45
C ILE A 421 7.20 -17.31 -0.79
N LYS A 422 7.82 -18.50 -0.62
CA LYS A 422 8.35 -19.27 -1.74
C LYS A 422 7.26 -19.96 -2.56
N THR A 423 6.31 -20.60 -1.89
CA THR A 423 5.29 -21.44 -2.55
C THR A 423 3.99 -20.67 -2.85
N GLY A 424 3.77 -19.55 -2.15
CA GLY A 424 2.52 -18.80 -2.14
C GLY A 424 1.40 -19.47 -1.34
N ALA A 425 1.66 -20.58 -0.66
CA ALA A 425 0.66 -21.29 0.15
C ALA A 425 0.29 -20.51 1.41
N TYR A 426 -0.96 -20.63 1.85
CA TYR A 426 -1.46 -20.02 3.07
C TYR A 426 -1.61 -21.05 4.17
N GLN A 427 -1.40 -20.64 5.41
CA GLN A 427 -1.62 -21.46 6.59
C GLN A 427 -2.27 -20.63 7.70
N GLY A 428 -3.19 -21.25 8.42
CA GLY A 428 -3.86 -20.66 9.58
C GLY A 428 -3.30 -21.27 10.85
N TRP A 429 -3.19 -20.44 11.88
CA TRP A 429 -2.69 -20.78 13.20
C TRP A 429 -3.76 -20.42 14.20
N LEU A 430 -4.40 -21.42 14.82
CA LEU A 430 -5.32 -21.18 15.93
C LEU A 430 -4.52 -20.85 17.18
N MET A 431 -4.97 -19.82 17.90
CA MET A 431 -4.27 -19.21 19.00
C MET A 431 -5.09 -19.29 20.29
N ASP A 432 -4.42 -19.42 21.42
CA ASP A 432 -4.98 -19.18 22.75
C ASP A 432 -4.00 -18.27 23.49
N GLY A 433 -4.24 -16.96 23.44
CA GLY A 433 -3.21 -15.98 23.76
C GLY A 433 -2.04 -16.08 22.77
N LEU A 434 -0.83 -16.20 23.29
CA LEU A 434 0.38 -16.40 22.48
C LEU A 434 0.73 -17.88 22.26
N THR A 435 -0.17 -18.81 22.62
CA THR A 435 0.04 -20.25 22.43
C THR A 435 -0.61 -20.72 21.15
N VAL A 436 0.17 -21.37 20.26
CA VAL A 436 -0.34 -21.96 19.02
C VAL A 436 -0.99 -23.31 19.33
N GLN A 437 -2.30 -23.42 19.14
CA GLN A 437 -3.08 -24.64 19.38
C GLN A 437 -3.03 -25.59 18.18
N ALA A 438 -3.12 -25.03 16.97
CA ALA A 438 -3.09 -25.82 15.74
C ALA A 438 -2.50 -25.01 14.58
N ILE A 439 -1.88 -25.70 13.62
CA ILE A 439 -1.40 -25.13 12.36
C ILE A 439 -1.91 -26.00 11.22
N GLN A 440 -2.54 -25.39 10.21
CA GLN A 440 -3.03 -26.11 9.05
C GLN A 440 -2.87 -25.28 7.77
N SER A 441 -2.65 -25.97 6.65
CA SER A 441 -2.68 -25.35 5.33
C SER A 441 -4.10 -24.91 4.98
N LEU A 442 -4.27 -23.65 4.58
CA LEU A 442 -5.50 -23.07 4.06
C LEU A 442 -5.55 -23.13 2.52
N GLY A 443 -4.49 -23.60 1.86
CA GLY A 443 -4.44 -23.79 0.41
C GLY A 443 -3.66 -22.70 -0.32
N GLY A 444 -4.07 -22.37 -1.54
CA GLY A 444 -3.46 -21.30 -2.35
C GLY A 444 -2.06 -21.60 -2.93
N SER A 445 -1.63 -22.86 -2.95
CA SER A 445 -0.37 -23.24 -3.60
C SER A 445 -0.37 -22.81 -5.08
N LYS A 446 0.70 -22.15 -5.56
CA LYS A 446 0.95 -21.67 -6.94
C LYS A 446 0.78 -20.15 -7.22
N LYS A 447 0.69 -19.29 -6.20
CA LYS A 447 0.60 -17.80 -6.39
C LYS A 447 -0.55 -17.34 -7.31
N THR A 448 -1.54 -18.18 -7.57
CA THR A 448 -2.69 -17.88 -8.46
C THR A 448 -3.87 -17.30 -7.71
N VAL A 449 -3.89 -17.42 -6.38
CA VAL A 449 -4.89 -16.84 -5.51
C VAL A 449 -4.23 -16.04 -4.40
N GLN A 450 -4.88 -14.95 -3.99
CA GLN A 450 -4.52 -14.17 -2.83
C GLN A 450 -5.72 -14.06 -1.89
N ILE A 451 -5.47 -13.98 -0.58
CA ILE A 451 -6.54 -13.63 0.35
C ILE A 451 -6.87 -12.15 0.12
N ALA A 452 -8.13 -11.87 -0.19
CA ALA A 452 -8.67 -10.53 -0.34
C ALA A 452 -9.21 -9.97 0.97
N GLY A 453 -9.60 -10.85 1.89
CA GLY A 453 -9.96 -10.47 3.24
C GLY A 453 -10.62 -11.59 4.02
N PHE A 454 -11.13 -11.22 5.18
CA PHE A 454 -11.81 -12.09 6.13
C PHE A 454 -13.14 -11.44 6.52
N ALA A 455 -14.19 -12.25 6.62
CA ALA A 455 -15.51 -11.83 7.06
C ALA A 455 -16.30 -13.05 7.51
N ASP A 456 -17.22 -12.91 8.44
CA ASP A 456 -18.22 -13.95 8.68
C ASP A 456 -19.22 -13.92 7.50
N LEU A 457 -19.20 -14.96 6.66
CA LEU A 457 -20.05 -15.03 5.46
C LEU A 457 -21.35 -15.78 5.72
N ASN A 458 -21.53 -16.34 6.92
CA ASN A 458 -22.64 -17.24 7.21
C ASN A 458 -23.33 -16.98 8.57
N ALA A 459 -22.87 -15.96 9.30
CA ALA A 459 -23.35 -15.54 10.61
C ALA A 459 -23.17 -16.60 11.73
N ASP A 460 -22.11 -17.43 11.65
CA ASP A 460 -21.76 -18.39 12.72
C ASP A 460 -20.81 -17.83 13.78
N GLY A 461 -20.40 -16.57 13.63
CA GLY A 461 -19.45 -15.86 14.49
C GLY A 461 -17.99 -16.14 14.14
N MET A 462 -17.71 -17.05 13.20
CA MET A 462 -16.36 -17.37 12.76
C MET A 462 -16.01 -16.53 11.52
N SER A 463 -14.77 -16.10 11.45
CA SER A 463 -14.31 -15.40 10.26
C SER A 463 -13.99 -16.39 9.14
N ASP A 464 -14.63 -16.20 8.00
CA ASP A 464 -14.40 -16.94 6.77
C ASP A 464 -13.34 -16.28 5.89
N ILE A 465 -12.84 -17.03 4.91
CA ILE A 465 -11.76 -16.56 4.02
C ILE A 465 -12.31 -16.21 2.65
N ILE A 466 -11.95 -15.03 2.16
CA ILE A 466 -12.30 -14.59 0.81
C ILE A 466 -11.04 -14.54 -0.04
N TRP A 467 -11.04 -15.36 -1.07
CA TRP A 467 -9.95 -15.51 -2.03
C TRP A 467 -10.21 -14.65 -3.25
N ARG A 468 -9.15 -14.12 -3.85
CA ARG A 468 -9.15 -13.50 -5.16
C ARG A 468 -8.20 -14.24 -6.07
N ASN A 469 -8.70 -14.70 -7.20
CA ASN A 469 -7.88 -15.22 -8.27
C ASN A 469 -7.17 -14.06 -8.97
N VAL A 470 -5.83 -14.02 -8.88
CA VAL A 470 -5.05 -12.89 -9.41
C VAL A 470 -5.03 -12.83 -10.94
N LYS A 471 -5.38 -13.94 -11.61
CA LYS A 471 -5.45 -14.02 -13.08
C LYS A 471 -6.80 -13.52 -13.61
N THR A 472 -7.90 -14.01 -13.03
CA THR A 472 -9.25 -13.70 -13.52
C THR A 472 -9.88 -12.50 -12.83
N GLY A 473 -9.42 -12.15 -11.63
CA GLY A 473 -10.09 -11.19 -10.74
C GLY A 473 -11.23 -11.79 -9.91
N ALA A 474 -11.61 -13.05 -10.17
CA ALA A 474 -12.75 -13.71 -9.52
C ALA A 474 -12.52 -13.91 -8.03
N TYR A 475 -13.61 -13.76 -7.26
CA TYR A 475 -13.65 -13.94 -5.82
C TYR A 475 -14.31 -15.26 -5.45
N GLN A 476 -13.79 -15.92 -4.43
CA GLN A 476 -14.33 -17.15 -3.87
C GLN A 476 -14.37 -17.04 -2.35
N GLY A 477 -15.50 -17.36 -1.74
CA GLY A 477 -15.67 -17.47 -0.30
C GLY A 477 -15.38 -18.89 0.15
N THR A 478 -14.78 -19.04 1.32
CA THR A 478 -14.49 -20.32 1.97
C THR A 478 -14.96 -20.23 3.40
N LEU A 479 -16.02 -20.98 3.73
CA LEU A 479 -16.54 -21.06 5.07
C LEU A 479 -15.60 -21.89 5.95
N MET A 480 -15.34 -21.42 7.16
CA MET A 480 -14.37 -21.96 8.10
C MET A 480 -15.05 -22.46 9.38
N ASP A 481 -14.51 -23.54 9.95
CA ASP A 481 -14.77 -23.98 11.33
C ASP A 481 -13.40 -24.19 11.98
N GLY A 482 -12.87 -23.13 12.60
CA GLY A 482 -11.46 -23.03 12.95
C GLY A 482 -10.58 -23.10 11.71
N LEU A 483 -9.79 -24.17 11.58
CA LEU A 483 -8.92 -24.40 10.41
C LEU A 483 -9.53 -25.34 9.37
N ALA A 484 -10.71 -25.88 9.64
CA ALA A 484 -11.40 -26.76 8.70
C ALA A 484 -12.20 -25.93 7.69
N VAL A 485 -12.09 -26.30 6.41
CA VAL A 485 -12.96 -25.76 5.36
C VAL A 485 -14.27 -26.53 5.36
N THR A 486 -15.38 -25.85 5.63
CA THR A 486 -16.72 -26.46 5.67
C THR A 486 -17.44 -26.33 4.33
N ALA A 487 -17.25 -25.23 3.60
CA ALA A 487 -17.78 -25.02 2.26
C ALA A 487 -16.94 -24.03 1.45
N THR A 488 -17.11 -24.04 0.13
CA THR A 488 -16.55 -23.02 -0.78
C THR A 488 -17.61 -22.58 -1.77
N GLY A 489 -17.65 -21.30 -2.10
CA GLY A 489 -18.62 -20.72 -3.02
C GLY A 489 -18.02 -19.63 -3.89
N ASP A 490 -18.45 -19.54 -5.15
CA ASP A 490 -18.08 -18.44 -6.05
C ASP A 490 -18.82 -17.16 -5.63
N LEU A 491 -18.08 -16.07 -5.41
CA LEU A 491 -18.61 -14.76 -5.07
C LEU A 491 -18.66 -13.81 -6.28
N GLY A 492 -18.22 -14.27 -7.47
CA GLY A 492 -18.26 -13.50 -8.71
C GLY A 492 -17.04 -12.60 -8.91
N GLY A 493 -17.22 -11.51 -9.68
CA GLY A 493 -16.12 -10.57 -10.00
C GLY A 493 -15.21 -11.06 -11.15
N THR A 494 -15.73 -11.19 -12.36
CA THR A 494 -14.95 -11.74 -13.50
C THR A 494 -13.92 -10.80 -14.11
N THR A 495 -13.66 -9.64 -13.49
CA THR A 495 -12.82 -8.58 -14.08
C THR A 495 -11.91 -7.96 -13.04
N ARG A 496 -10.66 -7.69 -13.40
CA ARG A 496 -9.67 -7.01 -12.54
C ARG A 496 -10.05 -5.57 -12.17
N THR A 497 -11.07 -5.01 -12.81
CA THR A 497 -11.63 -3.67 -12.59
C THR A 497 -12.62 -3.61 -11.42
N ILE A 498 -13.08 -4.76 -10.91
CA ILE A 498 -13.98 -4.83 -9.76
C ILE A 498 -13.20 -5.44 -8.60
N GLN A 499 -13.16 -4.74 -7.47
CA GLN A 499 -12.49 -5.18 -6.26
C GLN A 499 -13.44 -5.11 -5.08
N ILE A 500 -13.30 -6.03 -4.12
CA ILE A 500 -13.99 -5.92 -2.83
C ILE A 500 -13.45 -4.69 -2.11
N ALA A 501 -14.35 -3.76 -1.81
CA ALA A 501 -14.09 -2.51 -1.12
C ALA A 501 -13.98 -2.66 0.41
N GLY A 502 -14.68 -3.64 0.96
CA GLY A 502 -14.77 -3.93 2.39
C GLY A 502 -15.81 -5.01 2.67
N PHE A 503 -15.93 -5.38 3.94
CA PHE A 503 -16.90 -6.34 4.43
C PHE A 503 -17.80 -5.66 5.46
N ALA A 504 -19.11 -5.82 5.32
CA ALA A 504 -20.09 -5.27 6.24
C ALA A 504 -21.41 -6.05 6.13
N ASP A 505 -22.08 -6.21 7.26
CA ASP A 505 -23.45 -6.71 7.34
C ASP A 505 -24.43 -5.60 6.92
N LEU A 506 -24.74 -5.52 5.62
CA LEU A 506 -25.60 -4.48 5.06
C LEU A 506 -27.10 -4.75 5.27
N ASN A 507 -27.46 -5.98 5.62
CA ASN A 507 -28.82 -6.46 5.79
C ASN A 507 -29.17 -6.78 7.24
N ALA A 508 -28.24 -6.57 8.17
CA ALA A 508 -28.40 -6.79 9.61
C ALA A 508 -28.71 -8.26 9.95
N ASP A 509 -28.17 -9.24 9.22
CA ASP A 509 -28.38 -10.67 9.48
C ASP A 509 -27.26 -11.37 10.27
N GLY A 510 -26.25 -10.60 10.69
CA GLY A 510 -25.10 -11.09 11.45
C GLY A 510 -23.86 -11.20 10.58
#